data_AF-A0A9P9S3N1-F1
#
_entry.id   AF-A0A9P9S3N1-F1
#
_cell.length_a   1.000
_cell.length_b   1.000
_cell.length_c   1.000
_cell.angle_alpha   90.00
_cell.angle_beta   90.00
_cell.angle_gamma   90.00
#
_symmetry.space_group_name_H-M   'P 1'
#
loop_
_entity.id
_entity.type
_entity.pdbx_description
1 polymer ?
#
loop_
_entity_poly.entity_id
_entity_poly.type
_entity_poly.pdbx_seq_one_letter_code
_entity_poly.pdbx_strand_id
1 'polypeptide(L)'
;MSSQPITVPHGPDRQRILNVLAQRRYRQRRRERLQSLERRLDARLDGTNAMCASGGKIQLQRPMQPPLLRPGDSDTPNNALYNLYPEFMIGASNATHICLAPYESACSTSESSSSYVTDQFEINNLLPYGSTSHSATSTSGFQLSAELQHLESSQFTFPSEHAIDIPTLKTMEVSLRIAQMLGLADELLDLTLSRVLDVSKFSVSLEDLPENLRPTEAQLLLPHSPVIDVLPWPSVRTRLICLFSQPDQLRPPIARGSMAIMRLMHGLDDESEGLRITLDVHGHGYDERSWEIGQAILKDWWWALDSNIVSNSNRLRYQRGAPKLQFSVP
;
A
#
# COMPACT_ATOMS: atom_id res chain seq x y z
N MET A 1 4.77 45.31 -41.25
CA MET A 1 5.03 44.00 -41.87
C MET A 1 4.29 42.96 -41.06
N SER A 2 3.38 42.24 -41.72
CA SER A 2 2.37 41.37 -41.11
C SER A 2 3.00 40.13 -40.48
N SER A 3 2.84 39.95 -39.17
CA SER A 3 3.23 38.73 -38.44
C SER A 3 2.26 37.61 -38.80
N GLN A 4 2.66 36.70 -39.70
CA GLN A 4 1.84 35.52 -40.00
C GLN A 4 1.80 34.57 -38.80
N PRO A 5 0.61 34.02 -38.46
CA PRO A 5 0.49 33.00 -37.42
C PRO A 5 1.14 31.69 -37.90
N ILE A 6 2.06 31.15 -37.10
CA ILE A 6 2.69 29.84 -37.34
C ILE A 6 1.62 28.77 -37.13
N THR A 7 1.08 28.24 -38.22
CA THR A 7 0.18 27.10 -38.21
C THR A 7 0.95 25.86 -37.78
N VAL A 8 0.70 25.37 -36.56
CA VAL A 8 1.31 24.13 -36.05
C VAL A 8 0.55 22.94 -36.65
N PRO A 9 1.18 22.10 -37.48
CA PRO A 9 0.51 20.93 -38.08
C PRO A 9 0.14 19.92 -37.00
N HIS A 10 -1.10 19.41 -37.00
CA HIS A 10 -1.54 18.35 -36.09
C HIS A 10 -1.32 16.98 -36.71
N GLY A 11 -0.62 16.08 -35.99
CA GLY A 11 -0.31 14.72 -36.44
C GLY A 11 1.10 14.26 -36.02
N PRO A 12 1.64 13.16 -36.61
CA PRO A 12 2.97 12.62 -36.27
C PRO A 12 4.11 13.62 -36.46
N ASP A 13 3.93 14.62 -37.32
CA ASP A 13 4.91 15.68 -37.54
C ASP A 13 5.06 16.63 -36.35
N ARG A 14 3.99 16.86 -35.57
CA ARG A 14 4.08 17.60 -34.29
C ARG A 14 4.96 16.87 -33.29
N GLN A 15 4.80 15.55 -33.19
CA GLN A 15 5.57 14.73 -32.27
C GLN A 15 7.05 14.66 -32.69
N ARG A 16 7.33 14.61 -34.00
CA ARG A 16 8.70 14.73 -34.53
C ARG A 16 9.32 16.08 -34.20
N ILE A 17 8.61 17.19 -34.40
CA ILE A 17 9.09 18.53 -34.06
C ILE A 17 9.36 18.65 -32.56
N LEU A 18 8.46 18.14 -31.71
CA LEU A 18 8.64 18.15 -30.26
C LEU A 18 9.83 17.28 -29.80
N ASN A 19 10.01 16.10 -30.37
CA ASN A 19 11.15 15.23 -30.06
C ASN A 19 12.47 15.86 -30.52
N VAL A 20 12.50 16.50 -31.69
CA VAL A 20 13.69 17.24 -32.17
C VAL A 20 14.00 18.42 -31.24
N LEU A 21 12.99 19.18 -30.80
CA LEU A 21 13.18 20.28 -29.86
C LEU A 21 13.64 19.78 -28.48
N ALA A 22 13.06 18.69 -27.99
CA ALA A 22 13.48 18.04 -26.76
C ALA A 22 14.94 17.57 -26.85
N GLN A 23 15.32 16.93 -27.96
CA GLN A 23 16.68 16.46 -28.21
C GLN A 23 17.67 17.62 -28.31
N ARG A 24 17.27 18.72 -28.96
CA ARG A 24 18.10 19.94 -29.06
C ARG A 24 18.32 20.57 -27.70
N ARG A 25 17.27 20.71 -26.88
CA ARG A 25 17.35 21.21 -25.50
C ARG A 25 18.18 20.28 -24.61
N TYR A 26 18.06 18.97 -24.78
CA TYR A 26 18.88 17.99 -24.07
C TYR A 26 20.36 18.14 -24.40
N ARG A 27 20.72 18.19 -25.69
CA ARG A 27 22.10 18.40 -26.14
C ARG A 27 22.65 19.75 -25.73
N GLN A 28 21.81 20.79 -25.70
CA GLN A 28 22.19 22.10 -25.19
C GLN A 28 22.52 22.03 -23.69
N ARG A 29 21.62 21.50 -22.86
CA ARG A 29 21.86 21.33 -21.42
C ARG A 29 23.08 20.45 -21.13
N ARG A 30 23.32 19.41 -21.94
CA ARG A 30 24.52 18.56 -21.82
C ARG A 30 25.81 19.34 -22.10
N ARG A 31 25.82 20.20 -23.12
CA ARG A 31 26.96 21.09 -23.42
C ARG A 31 27.18 22.12 -22.33
N GLU A 32 26.12 22.73 -21.82
CA GLU A 32 26.19 23.69 -20.72
C GLU A 32 26.73 23.03 -19.44
N ARG A 33 26.30 21.80 -19.12
CA ARG A 33 26.87 21.00 -18.02
C ARG A 33 28.37 20.77 -18.21
N LEU A 34 28.81 20.34 -19.40
CA LEU A 34 30.23 20.12 -19.68
C LEU A 34 31.05 21.42 -19.52
N GLN A 35 30.58 22.53 -20.10
CA GLN A 35 31.26 23.82 -19.97
C GLN A 35 31.30 24.36 -18.54
N SER A 36 30.28 24.05 -17.72
CA SER A 36 30.29 24.42 -16.31
C SER A 36 31.32 23.60 -15.52
N LEU A 37 31.53 22.34 -15.90
CA LEU A 37 32.53 21.48 -15.28
C LEU A 37 33.94 21.90 -15.68
N GLU A 38 34.18 22.21 -16.95
CA GLU A 38 35.45 22.76 -17.44
C GLU A 38 35.83 24.05 -16.69
N ARG A 39 34.90 25.02 -16.61
CA ARG A 39 35.14 26.27 -15.84
C ARG A 39 35.46 26.03 -14.36
N ARG A 40 34.86 25.00 -13.75
CA ARG A 40 35.15 24.64 -12.35
C ARG A 40 36.52 23.98 -12.20
N LEU A 41 36.98 23.22 -13.20
CA LEU A 41 38.34 22.67 -13.21
C LEU A 41 39.37 23.78 -13.41
N ASP A 42 39.13 24.69 -14.35
CA ASP A 42 40.02 25.84 -14.60
C ASP A 42 40.15 26.73 -13.35
N ALA A 43 39.03 27.07 -12.69
CA ALA A 43 39.03 27.83 -11.45
C ALA A 43 39.75 27.10 -10.29
N ARG A 44 39.79 25.77 -10.30
CA ARG A 44 40.48 24.96 -9.29
C ARG A 44 41.98 24.88 -9.57
N LEU A 45 42.38 24.87 -10.84
CA LEU A 45 43.78 24.95 -11.27
C LEU A 45 44.38 26.34 -10.98
N ASP A 46 43.60 27.40 -11.17
CA ASP A 46 43.98 28.77 -10.80
C ASP A 46 44.09 28.95 -9.27
N GLY A 47 43.22 28.27 -8.50
CA GLY A 47 43.26 28.28 -7.03
C GLY A 47 44.46 27.53 -6.42
N THR A 48 45.04 26.55 -7.11
CA THR A 48 46.21 25.80 -6.62
C THR A 48 47.53 26.56 -6.73
N ASN A 49 47.62 27.59 -7.58
CA ASN A 49 48.81 28.43 -7.69
C ASN A 49 48.85 29.58 -6.65
N ALA A 50 47.77 29.80 -5.89
CA ALA A 50 47.69 30.88 -4.89
C ALA A 50 47.95 30.42 -3.44
N MET A 51 48.12 29.11 -3.17
CA MET A 51 48.29 28.58 -1.82
C MET A 51 49.69 28.00 -1.60
N CYS A 52 50.71 28.85 -1.76
CA CYS A 52 52.05 28.61 -1.22
C CYS A 52 52.47 29.83 -0.37
N ALA A 53 51.70 30.12 0.68
CA ALA A 53 52.16 30.95 1.78
C ALA A 53 51.26 30.77 3.01
N SER A 54 51.92 30.69 4.17
CA SER A 54 51.36 30.71 5.52
C SER A 54 50.95 29.37 6.11
N GLY A 55 51.90 28.80 6.88
CA GLY A 55 51.67 27.67 7.76
C GLY A 55 50.84 28.02 9.00
N GLY A 56 50.21 26.99 9.56
CA GLY A 56 49.50 27.04 10.83
C GLY A 56 49.06 25.64 11.23
N LYS A 57 49.78 25.05 12.19
CA LYS A 57 49.50 23.74 12.79
C LYS A 57 48.17 23.78 13.55
N ILE A 58 47.26 22.81 13.36
CA ILE A 58 46.28 22.42 14.39
C ILE A 58 46.15 20.89 14.42
N GLN A 59 46.25 20.36 15.63
CA GLN A 59 46.29 18.96 16.05
C GLN A 59 44.87 18.42 16.30
N LEU A 60 44.60 17.18 15.85
CA LEU A 60 43.42 16.40 16.22
C LEU A 60 43.52 15.86 17.66
N GLN A 61 42.40 15.86 18.41
CA GLN A 61 41.76 14.66 19.00
C GLN A 61 40.63 15.03 19.98
N ARG A 62 39.45 14.40 19.80
CA ARG A 62 38.73 13.57 20.80
C ARG A 62 37.26 13.34 20.38
N PRO A 63 36.82 12.10 20.10
CA PRO A 63 35.40 11.74 20.13
C PRO A 63 34.99 11.33 21.55
N MET A 64 33.82 11.83 21.99
CA MET A 64 33.20 11.47 23.27
C MET A 64 32.49 10.11 23.18
N GLN A 65 32.65 9.32 24.24
CA GLN A 65 31.94 8.07 24.52
C GLN A 65 30.47 8.33 24.91
N PRO A 66 29.53 7.39 24.69
CA PRO A 66 28.27 7.32 25.42
C PRO A 66 28.45 6.60 26.78
N PRO A 67 27.62 6.88 27.81
CA PRO A 67 27.85 6.39 29.16
C PRO A 67 27.35 4.95 29.40
N LEU A 68 27.96 4.37 30.43
CA LEU A 68 27.84 3.01 30.96
C LEU A 68 26.54 2.75 31.74
N LEU A 69 26.11 1.49 31.72
CA LEU A 69 25.23 0.82 32.71
C LEU A 69 25.98 0.50 34.01
N ARG A 70 25.27 0.45 35.16
CA ARG A 70 25.48 -0.43 36.34
C ARG A 70 24.51 -0.06 37.51
N PRO A 71 24.31 -0.89 38.58
CA PRO A 71 23.93 -2.33 38.66
C PRO A 71 22.99 -2.69 39.87
N GLY A 72 22.59 -3.98 39.97
CA GLY A 72 22.15 -4.67 41.23
C GLY A 72 20.65 -4.98 41.28
N ASP A 73 20.14 -6.15 41.69
CA ASP A 73 20.72 -7.39 42.23
C ASP A 73 19.76 -8.58 41.96
N SER A 74 20.25 -9.78 42.25
CA SER A 74 19.71 -11.14 42.07
C SER A 74 18.31 -11.37 42.69
N ASP A 75 17.48 -12.32 42.23
CA ASP A 75 17.66 -13.77 42.41
C ASP A 75 16.85 -14.62 41.40
N THR A 76 17.54 -15.54 40.73
CA THR A 76 17.04 -16.76 40.08
C THR A 76 16.82 -17.87 41.13
N PRO A 77 16.08 -18.98 40.91
CA PRO A 77 16.48 -20.02 39.94
C PRO A 77 15.26 -20.74 39.27
N ASN A 78 15.32 -21.46 38.14
CA ASN A 78 16.23 -22.53 37.75
C ASN A 78 16.16 -22.78 36.23
N ASN A 79 17.33 -23.11 35.68
CA ASN A 79 17.64 -23.59 34.33
C ASN A 79 16.97 -24.92 33.98
N ALA A 80 16.70 -25.15 32.68
CA ALA A 80 17.43 -26.15 31.89
C ALA A 80 17.01 -26.09 30.40
N LEU A 81 17.95 -25.64 29.58
CA LEU A 81 17.99 -25.78 28.13
C LEU A 81 19.00 -26.91 27.84
N TYR A 82 18.62 -27.90 27.03
CA TYR A 82 19.41 -28.51 25.92
C TYR A 82 19.02 -29.98 25.65
N ASN A 83 18.55 -30.18 24.40
CA ASN A 83 18.84 -31.25 23.45
C ASN A 83 19.10 -32.68 23.94
N LEU A 84 18.39 -33.65 23.36
CA LEU A 84 18.98 -34.80 22.65
C LEU A 84 17.88 -35.56 21.87
N TYR A 85 18.03 -35.71 20.55
CA TYR A 85 17.47 -36.85 19.78
C TYR A 85 18.22 -38.13 20.21
N PRO A 86 17.60 -39.33 20.22
CA PRO A 86 17.40 -40.08 18.96
C PRO A 86 16.22 -41.09 18.90
N GLU A 87 15.84 -41.41 17.66
CA GLU A 87 15.38 -42.71 17.10
C GLU A 87 14.21 -43.57 17.67
N PHE A 88 13.24 -43.78 16.76
CA PHE A 88 12.65 -45.05 16.29
C PHE A 88 11.40 -45.66 16.97
N MET A 89 10.59 -46.27 16.07
CA MET A 89 9.40 -47.14 16.24
C MET A 89 8.01 -46.50 16.43
N ILE A 90 7.28 -46.33 15.32
CA ILE A 90 5.84 -46.65 15.30
C ILE A 90 5.59 -47.61 14.12
N GLY A 91 5.10 -48.79 14.47
CA GLY A 91 4.73 -49.86 13.56
C GLY A 91 3.44 -49.57 12.81
N ALA A 92 3.41 -50.11 11.58
CA ALA A 92 2.35 -50.04 10.60
C ALA A 92 1.12 -50.90 10.95
N SER A 93 -0.03 -50.54 10.36
CA SER A 93 -1.11 -51.42 9.87
C SER A 93 -2.15 -50.50 9.19
N ASN A 94 -2.17 -50.33 7.86
CA ASN A 94 -2.53 -51.21 6.73
C ASN A 94 -3.98 -51.00 6.23
N ALA A 95 -4.09 -50.46 5.01
CA ALA A 95 -5.20 -50.76 4.09
C ALA A 95 -4.74 -50.43 2.66
N THR A 96 -4.33 -51.46 1.94
CA THR A 96 -4.04 -51.47 0.50
C THR A 96 -5.30 -51.83 -0.27
N HIS A 97 -5.62 -51.08 -1.33
CA HIS A 97 -6.15 -51.57 -2.62
C HIS A 97 -6.41 -50.35 -3.55
N ILE A 98 -6.23 -50.33 -4.86
CA ILE A 98 -5.47 -51.05 -5.89
C ILE A 98 -5.45 -50.07 -7.08
N CYS A 99 -4.40 -50.13 -7.90
CA CYS A 99 -4.15 -49.34 -9.11
C CYS A 99 -5.27 -49.37 -10.17
N LEU A 100 -5.31 -48.36 -11.05
CA LEU A 100 -5.21 -48.49 -12.52
C LEU A 100 -5.30 -47.11 -13.23
N ALA A 101 -4.15 -46.62 -13.73
CA ALA A 101 -4.05 -45.92 -15.01
C ALA A 101 -3.45 -46.95 -16.01
N PRO A 102 -3.62 -46.86 -17.36
CA PRO A 102 -2.78 -45.96 -18.17
C PRO A 102 -3.32 -45.60 -19.60
N TYR A 103 -2.43 -44.98 -20.40
CA TYR A 103 -2.42 -44.67 -21.86
C TYR A 103 -2.90 -43.24 -22.22
N GLU A 104 -2.05 -42.25 -22.56
CA GLU A 104 -0.97 -42.05 -23.57
C GLU A 104 -1.41 -41.98 -25.04
N SER A 105 -1.42 -40.78 -25.63
CA SER A 105 -0.92 -40.60 -27.00
C SER A 105 -0.54 -39.14 -27.27
N ALA A 106 0.65 -38.97 -27.83
CA ALA A 106 1.40 -37.73 -28.00
C ALA A 106 1.40 -37.23 -29.46
N CYS A 107 1.76 -35.95 -29.65
CA CYS A 107 2.77 -35.43 -30.61
C CYS A 107 2.87 -33.90 -30.37
N SER A 108 3.96 -33.34 -29.80
CA SER A 108 5.22 -32.92 -30.46
C SER A 108 5.00 -31.73 -31.41
N THR A 109 5.66 -30.57 -31.42
CA THR A 109 6.95 -29.96 -30.98
C THR A 109 6.69 -28.42 -30.94
N SER A 110 7.41 -27.49 -30.30
CA SER A 110 8.85 -27.23 -30.24
C SER A 110 9.15 -26.17 -29.16
N GLU A 111 10.03 -26.49 -28.21
CA GLU A 111 10.73 -25.51 -27.37
C GLU A 111 12.20 -25.44 -27.82
N SER A 112 12.76 -24.24 -27.85
CA SER A 112 14.20 -24.03 -28.03
C SER A 112 14.69 -23.11 -26.92
N SER A 113 15.27 -23.73 -25.90
CA SER A 113 16.14 -23.09 -24.91
C SER A 113 17.44 -22.64 -25.56
N SER A 114 17.94 -21.47 -25.19
CA SER A 114 19.32 -21.05 -25.45
C SER A 114 20.01 -20.65 -24.15
N SER A 115 21.11 -21.35 -23.92
CA SER A 115 22.03 -21.34 -22.79
C SER A 115 23.04 -20.18 -22.84
N TYR A 116 23.51 -19.80 -21.65
CA TYR A 116 24.86 -19.30 -21.30
C TYR A 116 25.79 -18.83 -22.44
N VAL A 117 26.19 -17.55 -22.40
CA VAL A 117 27.58 -17.12 -22.66
C VAL A 117 27.93 -15.96 -21.73
N THR A 118 28.86 -16.23 -20.83
CA THR A 118 29.67 -15.26 -20.11
C THR A 118 30.86 -14.89 -20.99
N ASP A 119 31.25 -13.63 -20.91
CA ASP A 119 32.60 -13.09 -21.10
C ASP A 119 32.99 -12.41 -22.43
N GLN A 120 33.86 -11.40 -22.24
CA GLN A 120 34.75 -10.69 -23.15
C GLN A 120 34.44 -9.21 -23.40
N PHE A 121 34.97 -8.35 -22.52
CA PHE A 121 35.82 -7.22 -22.92
C PHE A 121 36.88 -6.96 -21.83
N GLU A 122 38.02 -7.62 -21.96
CA GLU A 122 39.27 -7.29 -21.28
C GLU A 122 39.91 -6.06 -21.93
N ILE A 123 40.22 -5.03 -21.13
CA ILE A 123 41.34 -4.13 -21.41
C ILE A 123 42.29 -4.19 -20.21
N ASN A 124 43.30 -5.04 -20.36
CA ASN A 124 44.67 -4.98 -19.84
C ASN A 124 44.93 -4.09 -18.61
N ASN A 125 45.14 -4.74 -17.45
CA ASN A 125 45.97 -4.21 -16.37
C ASN A 125 47.09 -5.22 -16.06
N LEU A 126 48.31 -4.90 -16.47
CA LEU A 126 49.51 -5.62 -16.04
C LEU A 126 50.52 -4.64 -15.41
N LEU A 127 50.78 -4.91 -14.13
CA LEU A 127 51.99 -4.69 -13.31
C LEU A 127 52.35 -3.26 -12.83
N PRO A 128 53.18 -3.12 -11.76
CA PRO A 128 53.55 -4.06 -10.68
C PRO A 128 53.40 -3.47 -9.26
N TYR A 129 53.57 -4.35 -8.28
CA TYR A 129 53.80 -4.01 -6.87
C TYR A 129 54.81 -2.86 -6.69
N GLY A 130 54.40 -1.84 -5.93
CA GLY A 130 55.25 -0.79 -5.40
C GLY A 130 54.68 -0.31 -4.07
N SER A 131 55.27 -0.78 -2.97
CA SER A 131 54.99 -0.28 -1.63
C SER A 131 55.42 1.18 -1.52
N THR A 132 54.49 2.11 -1.33
CA THR A 132 54.79 3.43 -0.73
C THR A 132 53.55 3.95 -0.02
N SER A 133 53.62 3.98 1.31
CA SER A 133 52.74 4.71 2.21
C SER A 133 52.65 6.18 1.77
N HIS A 134 51.47 6.79 1.66
CA HIS A 134 51.18 8.19 2.05
C HIS A 134 49.67 8.47 1.90
N SER A 135 49.03 8.85 3.01
CA SER A 135 47.67 9.36 3.07
C SER A 135 47.56 10.76 2.43
N ALA A 136 46.55 10.98 1.59
CA ALA A 136 46.02 12.31 1.28
C ALA A 136 44.55 12.23 0.81
N THR A 137 43.65 12.38 1.80
CA THR A 137 42.40 13.16 1.73
C THR A 137 41.56 13.10 0.44
N SER A 138 40.71 12.08 0.32
CA SER A 138 39.59 12.04 -0.64
C SER A 138 38.30 12.66 -0.07
N THR A 139 38.38 13.75 0.69
CA THR A 139 37.18 14.49 1.18
C THR A 139 36.47 15.27 0.07
N SER A 140 37.15 15.59 -1.03
CA SER A 140 36.56 16.39 -2.11
C SER A 140 35.58 15.65 -3.03
N GLY A 141 35.64 14.32 -3.09
CA GLY A 141 34.70 13.50 -3.87
C GLY A 141 33.34 13.33 -3.18
N PHE A 142 33.34 13.06 -1.87
CA PHE A 142 32.13 12.94 -1.07
C PHE A 142 31.33 14.24 -1.00
N GLN A 143 32.02 15.37 -0.96
CA GLN A 143 31.39 16.69 -0.93
C GLN A 143 30.74 17.05 -2.27
N LEU A 144 31.33 16.63 -3.39
CA LEU A 144 30.77 16.84 -4.73
C LEU A 144 29.54 15.96 -4.97
N SER A 145 29.57 14.71 -4.51
CA SER A 145 28.42 13.79 -4.57
C SER A 145 27.25 14.32 -3.75
N ALA A 146 27.52 14.85 -2.54
CA ALA A 146 26.50 15.47 -1.69
C ALA A 146 25.92 16.76 -2.30
N GLU A 147 26.77 17.61 -2.90
CA GLU A 147 26.30 18.79 -3.64
C GLU A 147 25.47 18.41 -4.87
N LEU A 148 25.86 17.37 -5.62
CA LEU A 148 25.13 16.88 -6.79
C LEU A 148 23.76 16.30 -6.39
N GLN A 149 23.70 15.52 -5.31
CA GLN A 149 22.43 15.02 -4.77
C GLN A 149 21.52 16.15 -4.28
N HIS A 150 22.08 17.19 -3.66
CA HIS A 150 21.32 18.37 -3.24
C HIS A 150 20.84 19.22 -4.44
N LEU A 151 21.63 19.31 -5.51
CA LEU A 151 21.23 19.95 -6.77
C LEU A 151 20.18 19.15 -7.54
N GLU A 152 20.25 17.81 -7.49
CA GLU A 152 19.26 16.93 -8.10
C GLU A 152 17.91 17.01 -7.38
N SER A 153 17.91 17.01 -6.05
CA SER A 153 16.68 17.17 -5.25
C SER A 153 16.06 18.57 -5.33
N SER A 154 16.88 19.62 -5.45
CA SER A 154 16.39 21.01 -5.61
C SER A 154 15.93 21.36 -7.03
N GLN A 155 16.49 20.70 -8.06
CA GLN A 155 16.08 20.92 -9.45
C GLN A 155 14.91 20.02 -9.88
N PHE A 156 14.65 18.95 -9.13
CA PHE A 156 13.57 18.01 -9.37
C PHE A 156 12.56 18.02 -8.22
N THR A 157 11.88 19.15 -8.06
CA THR A 157 10.62 19.16 -7.32
C THR A 157 9.57 18.54 -8.22
N PHE A 158 9.17 17.29 -7.94
CA PHE A 158 7.98 16.73 -8.55
C PHE A 158 6.83 17.72 -8.32
N PRO A 159 6.20 18.25 -9.38
CA PRO A 159 4.97 18.99 -9.21
C PRO A 159 3.99 18.02 -8.56
N SER A 160 3.54 18.38 -7.36
CA SER A 160 2.50 17.73 -6.57
C SER A 160 2.76 16.30 -6.07
N GLU A 161 3.07 16.19 -4.77
CA GLU A 161 2.53 15.13 -3.92
C GLU A 161 0.99 15.21 -3.97
N HIS A 162 0.36 14.73 -5.04
CA HIS A 162 -1.05 14.37 -4.95
C HIS A 162 -1.11 13.05 -4.23
N ALA A 163 -1.44 13.07 -2.94
CA ALA A 163 -1.84 11.86 -2.22
C ALA A 163 -2.95 11.20 -3.05
N ILE A 164 -2.68 10.01 -3.58
CA ILE A 164 -3.68 9.22 -4.28
C ILE A 164 -4.71 8.83 -3.23
N ASP A 165 -5.88 9.47 -3.26
CA ASP A 165 -6.98 9.10 -2.39
C ASP A 165 -7.57 7.78 -2.91
N ILE A 166 -7.45 6.73 -2.11
CA ILE A 166 -8.04 5.42 -2.38
C ILE A 166 -9.14 5.22 -1.32
N PRO A 167 -10.40 5.59 -1.61
CA PRO A 167 -11.47 5.59 -0.62
C PRO A 167 -11.73 4.21 -0.02
N THR A 168 -11.59 3.14 -0.83
CA THR A 168 -11.79 1.76 -0.40
C THR A 168 -10.80 1.34 0.70
N LEU A 169 -9.56 1.84 0.68
CA LEU A 169 -8.59 1.56 1.73
C LEU A 169 -8.98 2.19 3.06
N LYS A 170 -9.54 3.41 3.05
CA LYS A 170 -10.04 4.05 4.27
C LYS A 170 -11.24 3.31 4.84
N THR A 171 -12.17 2.92 3.98
CA THR A 171 -13.33 2.11 4.39
C THR A 171 -12.87 0.78 4.99
N MET A 172 -11.93 0.09 4.34
CA MET A 172 -11.38 -1.19 4.81
C MET A 172 -10.62 -1.03 6.13
N GLU A 173 -9.81 0.01 6.27
CA GLU A 173 -9.05 0.29 7.49
C GLU A 173 -9.98 0.47 8.70
N VAL A 174 -11.00 1.32 8.57
CA VAL A 174 -11.98 1.53 9.66
C VAL A 174 -12.78 0.27 9.90
N SER A 175 -13.15 -0.46 8.84
CA SER A 175 -13.87 -1.73 8.96
C SER A 175 -13.09 -2.77 9.77
N LEU A 176 -11.79 -2.90 9.50
CA LEU A 176 -10.89 -3.80 10.25
C LEU A 176 -10.72 -3.36 11.70
N ARG A 177 -10.62 -2.05 11.98
CA ARG A 177 -10.58 -1.54 13.37
C ARG A 177 -11.86 -1.87 14.13
N ILE A 178 -13.03 -1.73 13.50
CA ILE A 178 -14.31 -2.13 14.09
C ILE A 178 -14.35 -3.63 14.31
N ALA A 179 -13.93 -4.44 13.32
CA ALA A 179 -13.86 -5.88 13.47
C ALA A 179 -12.92 -6.30 14.61
N GLN A 180 -11.78 -5.64 14.80
CA GLN A 180 -10.88 -5.87 15.92
C GLN A 180 -11.55 -5.57 17.28
N MET A 181 -12.29 -4.47 17.39
CA MET A 181 -13.06 -4.15 18.61
C MET A 181 -14.08 -5.26 18.94
N LEU A 182 -14.71 -5.82 17.91
CA LEU A 182 -15.72 -6.86 18.05
C LEU A 182 -15.14 -8.29 18.15
N GLY A 183 -13.82 -8.46 18.02
CA GLY A 183 -13.17 -9.78 18.05
C GLY A 183 -13.35 -10.62 16.79
N LEU A 184 -13.51 -9.97 15.63
CA LEU A 184 -13.94 -10.57 14.35
C LEU A 184 -12.93 -10.37 13.21
N ALA A 185 -11.72 -9.89 13.49
CA ALA A 185 -10.77 -9.46 12.46
C ALA A 185 -10.41 -10.59 11.47
N ASP A 186 -10.21 -11.81 11.97
CA ASP A 186 -9.84 -12.97 11.14
C ASP A 186 -11.03 -13.55 10.35
N GLU A 187 -12.26 -13.25 10.78
CA GLU A 187 -13.51 -13.78 10.23
C GLU A 187 -14.20 -12.81 9.25
N LEU A 188 -13.79 -11.53 9.24
CA LEU A 188 -14.53 -10.45 8.55
C LEU A 188 -14.79 -10.73 7.07
N LEU A 189 -13.79 -11.29 6.38
CA LEU A 189 -13.83 -11.56 4.94
C LEU A 189 -14.21 -13.01 4.60
N ASP A 190 -14.56 -13.83 5.60
CA ASP A 190 -15.08 -15.17 5.35
C ASP A 190 -16.57 -15.10 4.97
N LEU A 191 -16.82 -15.18 3.67
CA LEU A 191 -18.15 -15.12 3.06
C LEU A 191 -19.02 -16.35 3.39
N THR A 192 -18.40 -17.45 3.80
CA THR A 192 -19.08 -18.72 4.06
C THR A 192 -19.47 -18.85 5.53
N LEU A 193 -18.86 -18.04 6.40
CA LEU A 193 -19.14 -18.05 7.81
C LEU A 193 -20.52 -17.47 8.13
N SER A 194 -21.28 -18.21 8.92
CA SER A 194 -22.55 -17.79 9.50
C SER A 194 -22.52 -18.07 11.00
N ARG A 195 -22.61 -17.03 11.82
CA ARG A 195 -22.50 -17.14 13.28
C ARG A 195 -23.41 -16.15 14.00
N VAL A 196 -23.63 -16.40 15.29
CA VAL A 196 -24.22 -15.43 16.20
C VAL A 196 -23.10 -14.59 16.80
N LEU A 197 -23.34 -13.30 17.05
CA LEU A 197 -22.35 -12.40 17.64
C LEU A 197 -22.13 -12.75 19.12
N ASP A 198 -20.88 -13.01 19.49
CA ASP A 198 -20.49 -13.37 20.85
C ASP A 198 -19.78 -12.19 21.52
N VAL A 199 -20.47 -11.57 22.48
CA VAL A 199 -19.97 -10.39 23.22
C VAL A 199 -18.74 -10.73 24.06
N SER A 200 -18.55 -12.00 24.45
CA SER A 200 -17.38 -12.40 25.24
C SER A 200 -16.07 -12.31 24.47
N LYS A 201 -16.13 -12.28 23.13
CA LYS A 201 -14.95 -12.14 22.25
C LYS A 201 -14.52 -10.69 22.02
N PHE A 202 -15.24 -9.72 22.56
CA PHE A 202 -14.94 -8.31 22.29
C PHE A 202 -13.60 -7.92 22.90
N SER A 203 -12.80 -7.19 22.14
CA SER A 203 -11.51 -6.66 22.61
C SER A 203 -11.67 -5.43 23.51
N VAL A 204 -12.87 -4.83 23.52
CA VAL A 204 -13.23 -3.64 24.29
C VAL A 204 -14.48 -3.89 25.11
N SER A 205 -14.64 -3.14 26.20
CA SER A 205 -15.85 -3.21 27.01
C SER A 205 -17.05 -2.59 26.27
N LEU A 206 -18.25 -3.08 26.56
CA LEU A 206 -19.48 -2.60 25.89
C LEU A 206 -19.76 -1.11 26.14
N GLU A 207 -19.29 -0.58 27.27
CA GLU A 207 -19.42 0.84 27.63
C GLU A 207 -18.54 1.75 26.74
N ASP A 208 -17.35 1.27 26.35
CA ASP A 208 -16.40 1.98 25.50
C ASP A 208 -16.77 1.92 24.01
N LEU A 209 -17.69 1.02 23.65
CA LEU A 209 -18.14 0.88 22.28
C LEU A 209 -19.09 2.03 21.90
N PRO A 210 -18.87 2.69 20.75
CA PRO A 210 -19.77 3.71 20.23
C PRO A 210 -21.21 3.20 20.17
N GLU A 211 -22.16 4.07 20.52
CA GLU A 211 -23.57 3.70 20.66
C GLU A 211 -24.13 3.02 19.40
N ASN A 212 -23.76 3.53 18.22
CA ASN A 212 -24.19 3.01 16.93
C ASN A 212 -23.57 1.63 16.56
N LEU A 213 -22.47 1.25 17.20
CA LEU A 213 -21.81 -0.05 17.01
C LEU A 213 -22.21 -1.11 18.04
N ARG A 214 -22.91 -0.72 19.11
CA ARG A 214 -23.42 -1.67 20.11
C ARG A 214 -24.23 -2.79 19.45
N PRO A 215 -24.14 -4.04 19.94
CA PRO A 215 -24.87 -5.17 19.38
C PRO A 215 -26.37 -4.95 19.38
N THR A 216 -26.99 -5.25 18.26
CA THR A 216 -28.44 -5.32 18.12
C THR A 216 -28.95 -6.69 18.58
N GLU A 217 -30.22 -6.77 18.96
CA GLU A 217 -30.86 -8.04 19.34
C GLU A 217 -30.74 -9.09 18.23
N ALA A 218 -30.91 -8.69 16.96
CA ALA A 218 -30.75 -9.58 15.82
C ALA A 218 -29.34 -10.19 15.72
N GLN A 219 -28.29 -9.41 16.01
CA GLN A 219 -26.91 -9.91 16.02
C GLN A 219 -26.67 -10.95 17.12
N LEU A 220 -27.37 -10.82 18.24
CA LEU A 220 -27.24 -11.71 19.40
C LEU A 220 -28.10 -12.98 19.28
N LEU A 221 -29.08 -13.02 18.39
CA LEU A 221 -30.04 -14.13 18.29
C LEU A 221 -29.95 -14.91 16.98
N LEU A 222 -29.53 -14.28 15.88
CA LEU A 222 -29.63 -14.86 14.55
C LEU A 222 -28.24 -15.12 13.95
N PRO A 223 -28.00 -16.30 13.34
CA PRO A 223 -26.78 -16.55 12.57
C PRO A 223 -26.69 -15.65 11.34
N HIS A 224 -25.57 -14.96 11.15
CA HIS A 224 -25.33 -14.04 10.05
C HIS A 224 -23.83 -13.92 9.69
N SER A 225 -23.55 -13.26 8.57
CA SER A 225 -22.18 -13.03 8.08
C SER A 225 -21.50 -11.88 8.85
N PRO A 226 -20.23 -12.06 9.29
CA PRO A 226 -19.47 -11.05 10.03
C PRO A 226 -19.39 -9.66 9.38
N VAL A 227 -19.42 -9.60 8.04
CA VAL A 227 -19.33 -8.33 7.31
C VAL A 227 -20.45 -7.35 7.68
N ILE A 228 -21.61 -7.87 8.10
CA ILE A 228 -22.74 -7.03 8.51
C ILE A 228 -22.46 -6.34 9.85
N ASP A 229 -21.69 -6.96 10.75
CA ASP A 229 -21.44 -6.45 12.10
C ASP A 229 -20.72 -5.10 12.11
N VAL A 230 -19.92 -4.84 11.08
CA VAL A 230 -19.06 -3.66 10.92
C VAL A 230 -19.83 -2.43 10.41
N LEU A 231 -21.02 -2.60 9.83
CA LEU A 231 -21.80 -1.47 9.33
C LEU A 231 -22.21 -0.56 10.50
N PRO A 232 -22.07 0.77 10.36
CA PRO A 232 -22.22 1.70 11.47
C PRO A 232 -23.68 1.95 11.87
N TRP A 233 -24.67 1.40 11.14
CA TRP A 233 -26.08 1.69 11.32
C TRP A 233 -26.82 0.49 11.91
N PRO A 234 -27.27 0.55 13.19
CA PRO A 234 -27.98 -0.55 13.85
C PRO A 234 -29.22 -1.05 13.08
N SER A 235 -29.98 -0.13 12.48
CA SER A 235 -31.19 -0.45 11.71
C SER A 235 -30.87 -1.25 10.45
N VAL A 236 -29.81 -0.88 9.72
CA VAL A 236 -29.34 -1.58 8.52
C VAL A 236 -28.86 -2.97 8.91
N ARG A 237 -28.03 -3.09 9.96
CA ARG A 237 -27.55 -4.39 10.47
C ARG A 237 -28.73 -5.32 10.79
N THR A 238 -29.68 -4.83 11.58
CA THR A 238 -30.89 -5.58 11.96
C THR A 238 -31.68 -6.04 10.73
N ARG A 239 -31.94 -5.15 9.77
CA ARG A 239 -32.72 -5.50 8.56
C ARG A 239 -32.00 -6.53 7.70
N LEU A 240 -30.70 -6.38 7.47
CA LEU A 240 -29.93 -7.33 6.68
C LEU A 240 -29.93 -8.71 7.36
N ILE A 241 -29.68 -8.77 8.66
CA ILE A 241 -29.66 -10.03 9.43
C ILE A 241 -31.03 -10.70 9.38
N CYS A 242 -32.11 -9.96 9.69
CA CYS A 242 -33.47 -10.48 9.64
C CYS A 242 -33.88 -10.92 8.23
N LEU A 243 -33.36 -10.27 7.17
CA LEU A 243 -33.62 -10.68 5.80
C LEU A 243 -32.89 -12.00 5.46
N PHE A 244 -31.60 -12.09 5.81
CA PHE A 244 -30.81 -13.28 5.50
C PHE A 244 -31.20 -14.50 6.35
N SER A 245 -31.90 -14.30 7.47
CA SER A 245 -32.54 -15.40 8.21
C SER A 245 -33.81 -15.94 7.54
N GLN A 246 -34.40 -15.23 6.57
CA GLN A 246 -35.57 -15.71 5.83
C GLN A 246 -35.21 -16.80 4.82
N PRO A 247 -36.17 -17.69 4.47
CA PRO A 247 -36.05 -18.57 3.31
C PRO A 247 -35.75 -17.80 2.02
N ASP A 248 -34.94 -18.40 1.15
CA ASP A 248 -34.44 -17.76 -0.08
C ASP A 248 -35.55 -17.19 -0.98
N GLN A 249 -36.68 -17.88 -1.05
CA GLN A 249 -37.82 -17.51 -1.90
C GLN A 249 -38.47 -16.18 -1.46
N LEU A 250 -38.39 -15.85 -0.17
CA LEU A 250 -38.97 -14.63 0.39
C LEU A 250 -38.04 -13.41 0.28
N ARG A 251 -36.77 -13.63 -0.06
CA ARG A 251 -35.80 -12.53 -0.18
C ARG A 251 -36.01 -11.76 -1.50
N PRO A 252 -35.64 -10.47 -1.56
CA PRO A 252 -35.51 -9.74 -2.82
C PRO A 252 -34.55 -10.45 -3.79
N PRO A 253 -34.74 -10.35 -5.13
CA PRO A 253 -33.93 -11.08 -6.10
C PRO A 253 -32.40 -10.94 -5.94
N ILE A 254 -31.91 -9.75 -5.59
CA ILE A 254 -30.48 -9.51 -5.36
C ILE A 254 -29.92 -10.34 -4.19
N ALA A 255 -30.75 -10.57 -3.17
CA ALA A 255 -30.41 -11.24 -1.93
C ALA A 255 -30.70 -12.76 -1.96
N ARG A 256 -30.98 -13.33 -3.14
CA ARG A 256 -31.22 -14.77 -3.34
C ARG A 256 -29.96 -15.54 -3.72
N GLY A 257 -29.93 -16.80 -3.31
CA GLY A 257 -28.89 -17.79 -3.61
C GLY A 257 -27.61 -17.63 -2.79
N SER A 258 -26.67 -18.54 -3.01
CA SER A 258 -25.37 -18.59 -2.30
C SER A 258 -24.50 -17.33 -2.50
N MET A 259 -24.67 -16.63 -3.62
CA MET A 259 -23.90 -15.43 -3.96
C MET A 259 -24.45 -14.15 -3.32
N ALA A 260 -25.52 -14.21 -2.52
CA ALA A 260 -26.18 -13.02 -2.01
C ALA A 260 -25.27 -12.12 -1.15
N ILE A 261 -24.47 -12.70 -0.25
CA ILE A 261 -23.49 -11.97 0.55
C ILE A 261 -22.37 -11.41 -0.32
N MET A 262 -21.88 -12.18 -1.30
CA MET A 262 -20.88 -11.69 -2.26
C MET A 262 -21.37 -10.47 -3.04
N ARG A 263 -22.65 -10.45 -3.46
CA ARG A 263 -23.24 -9.29 -4.15
C ARG A 263 -23.37 -8.08 -3.24
N LEU A 264 -23.69 -8.29 -1.96
CA LEU A 264 -23.69 -7.21 -0.97
C LEU A 264 -22.28 -6.62 -0.89
N MET A 265 -21.26 -7.45 -0.66
CA MET A 265 -19.87 -7.01 -0.57
C MET A 265 -19.38 -6.31 -1.82
N HIS A 266 -19.66 -6.84 -3.01
CA HIS A 266 -19.32 -6.15 -4.25
C HIS A 266 -19.96 -4.75 -4.35
N GLY A 267 -21.19 -4.57 -3.85
CA GLY A 267 -21.81 -3.25 -3.79
C GLY A 267 -21.17 -2.33 -2.75
N LEU A 268 -20.73 -2.85 -1.62
CA LEU A 268 -20.03 -2.09 -0.57
C LEU A 268 -18.61 -1.68 -1.02
N ASP A 269 -17.90 -2.56 -1.70
CA ASP A 269 -16.51 -2.37 -2.12
C ASP A 269 -16.37 -1.74 -3.52
N ASP A 270 -17.47 -1.29 -4.15
CA ASP A 270 -17.41 -0.63 -5.45
C ASP A 270 -16.51 0.62 -5.39
N GLU A 271 -15.45 0.62 -6.21
CA GLU A 271 -14.40 1.64 -6.19
C GLU A 271 -14.94 3.06 -6.45
N SER A 272 -16.05 3.17 -7.20
CA SER A 272 -16.61 4.43 -7.65
C SER A 272 -17.77 4.89 -6.76
N GLU A 273 -18.70 4.00 -6.47
CA GLU A 273 -20.04 4.26 -5.94
C GLU A 273 -20.44 3.24 -4.86
N GLY A 274 -19.44 2.68 -4.16
CA GLY A 274 -19.61 1.86 -2.96
C GLY A 274 -19.65 2.66 -1.67
N LEU A 275 -19.15 2.08 -0.58
CA LEU A 275 -19.13 2.66 0.76
C LEU A 275 -17.87 3.50 0.96
N ARG A 276 -18.05 4.73 1.44
CA ARG A 276 -16.95 5.68 1.66
C ARG A 276 -17.01 6.23 3.07
N ILE A 277 -15.85 6.51 3.66
CA ILE A 277 -15.75 7.14 4.97
C ILE A 277 -15.00 8.46 4.85
N THR A 278 -15.62 9.51 5.36
CA THR A 278 -14.95 10.81 5.58
C THR A 278 -14.39 10.81 6.99
N LEU A 279 -13.07 10.64 7.11
CA LEU A 279 -12.40 10.71 8.41
C LEU A 279 -12.43 12.15 8.92
N ASP A 280 -12.89 12.33 10.15
CA ASP A 280 -12.89 13.62 10.84
C ASP A 280 -11.48 13.92 11.42
N VAL A 281 -11.34 15.05 12.12
CA VAL A 281 -10.06 15.48 12.72
C VAL A 281 -9.50 14.45 13.71
N HIS A 282 -10.36 13.63 14.32
CA HIS A 282 -9.96 12.57 15.25
C HIS A 282 -9.67 11.25 14.53
N GLY A 283 -10.07 11.10 13.27
CA GLY A 283 -9.65 10.02 12.39
C GLY A 283 -10.10 8.62 12.82
N HIS A 284 -11.15 8.53 13.65
CA HIS A 284 -11.60 7.25 14.20
C HIS A 284 -12.61 6.54 13.28
N GLY A 285 -13.43 7.29 12.53
CA GLY A 285 -14.37 6.71 11.56
C GLY A 285 -15.55 5.94 12.17
N TYR A 286 -15.75 6.01 13.50
CA TYR A 286 -16.82 5.25 14.17
C TYR A 286 -18.20 5.93 14.13
N ASP A 287 -18.25 7.25 13.93
CA ASP A 287 -19.50 7.99 13.82
C ASP A 287 -20.24 7.61 12.53
N GLU A 288 -21.50 7.21 12.64
CA GLU A 288 -22.38 6.90 11.51
C GLU A 288 -22.49 8.04 10.49
N ARG A 289 -22.29 9.29 10.92
CA ARG A 289 -22.36 10.48 10.05
C ARG A 289 -21.17 10.64 9.12
N SER A 290 -20.07 9.95 9.42
CA SER A 290 -18.85 9.92 8.61
C SER A 290 -18.96 8.95 7.43
N TRP A 291 -19.96 8.07 7.42
CA TRP A 291 -20.15 7.08 6.37
C TRP A 291 -21.10 7.60 5.27
N GLU A 292 -20.68 7.42 4.03
CA GLU A 292 -21.41 7.73 2.81
C GLU A 292 -21.69 6.42 2.06
N ILE A 293 -22.97 6.14 1.78
CA ILE A 293 -23.34 5.13 0.79
C ILE A 293 -23.28 5.71 -0.62
N GLY A 294 -22.79 4.91 -1.58
CA GLY A 294 -22.81 5.27 -2.98
C GLY A 294 -24.00 4.68 -3.75
N GLN A 295 -24.07 5.02 -5.04
CA GLN A 295 -25.17 4.67 -5.92
C GLN A 295 -25.31 3.15 -6.14
N ALA A 296 -24.21 2.39 -6.07
CA ALA A 296 -24.23 0.93 -6.23
C ALA A 296 -25.05 0.26 -5.13
N ILE A 297 -24.87 0.72 -3.88
CA ILE A 297 -25.64 0.23 -2.73
C ILE A 297 -27.09 0.67 -2.84
N LEU A 298 -27.36 1.94 -3.13
CA LEU A 298 -28.73 2.44 -3.18
C LEU A 298 -29.55 1.71 -4.26
N LYS A 299 -28.97 1.41 -5.42
CA LYS A 299 -29.69 0.75 -6.51
C LYS A 299 -30.34 -0.57 -6.09
N ASP A 300 -29.56 -1.45 -5.44
CA ASP A 300 -29.99 -2.83 -5.18
C ASP A 300 -30.44 -3.06 -3.72
N TRP A 301 -29.98 -2.23 -2.79
CA TRP A 301 -30.16 -2.40 -1.34
C TRP A 301 -30.93 -1.24 -0.67
N TRP A 302 -31.61 -0.38 -1.45
CA TRP A 302 -32.38 0.76 -0.91
C TRP A 302 -33.35 0.42 0.23
N TRP A 303 -33.96 -0.75 0.19
CA TRP A 303 -34.95 -1.20 1.19
C TRP A 303 -34.34 -1.44 2.57
N ALA A 304 -33.02 -1.64 2.67
CA ALA A 304 -32.32 -1.76 3.94
C ALA A 304 -32.03 -0.40 4.58
N LEU A 305 -32.06 0.67 3.78
CA LEU A 305 -31.52 1.99 4.13
C LEU A 305 -32.62 2.91 4.67
N ASP A 306 -32.29 3.62 5.74
CA ASP A 306 -33.15 4.68 6.27
C ASP A 306 -32.99 6.01 5.52
N SER A 307 -34.02 6.85 5.61
CA SER A 307 -34.05 8.17 4.96
C SER A 307 -32.96 9.11 5.49
N ASN A 308 -32.57 9.00 6.76
CA ASN A 308 -31.46 9.77 7.35
C ASN A 308 -30.11 9.35 6.75
N ILE A 309 -29.89 8.06 6.47
CA ILE A 309 -28.66 7.55 5.86
C ILE A 309 -28.49 8.11 4.45
N VAL A 310 -29.56 8.07 3.65
CA VAL A 310 -29.58 8.64 2.29
C VAL A 310 -29.38 10.16 2.32
N SER A 311 -30.00 10.85 3.29
CA SER A 311 -29.85 12.31 3.46
C SER A 311 -28.42 12.69 3.87
N ASN A 312 -27.82 11.95 4.81
CA ASN A 312 -26.43 12.15 5.24
C ASN A 312 -25.45 11.89 4.09
N SER A 313 -25.67 10.81 3.34
CA SER A 313 -24.82 10.48 2.19
C SER A 313 -24.90 11.56 1.11
N ASN A 314 -26.09 12.12 0.85
CA ASN A 314 -26.21 13.26 -0.06
C ASN A 314 -25.49 14.53 0.43
N ARG A 315 -25.45 14.76 1.75
CA ARG A 315 -24.66 15.84 2.35
C ARG A 315 -23.16 15.64 2.11
N LEU A 316 -22.64 14.42 2.33
CA LEU A 316 -21.22 14.07 2.09
C LEU A 316 -20.87 14.15 0.60
N ARG A 317 -21.75 13.64 -0.28
CA ARG A 317 -21.61 13.73 -1.73
C ARG A 317 -21.52 15.17 -2.21
N TYR A 318 -22.36 16.06 -1.69
CA TYR A 318 -22.29 17.48 -1.99
C TYR A 318 -20.93 18.10 -1.60
N GLN A 319 -20.40 17.74 -0.42
CA GLN A 319 -19.10 18.24 0.05
C GLN A 319 -17.94 17.82 -0.86
N ARG A 320 -17.98 16.61 -1.46
CA ARG A 320 -16.96 16.14 -2.42
C ARG A 320 -17.24 16.50 -3.88
N GLY A 321 -18.32 17.21 -4.19
CA GLY A 321 -18.71 17.58 -5.56
C GLY A 321 -19.31 16.45 -6.39
N ALA A 322 -19.90 15.43 -5.75
CA ALA A 322 -20.57 14.31 -6.41
C ALA A 322 -22.07 14.54 -6.61
N PRO A 323 -22.69 13.94 -7.65
CA PRO A 323 -24.12 14.07 -7.89
C PRO A 323 -24.94 13.43 -6.76
N LYS A 324 -26.13 13.98 -6.49
CA LYS A 324 -27.08 13.41 -5.53
C LYS A 324 -27.45 11.97 -5.92
N LEU A 325 -27.61 11.11 -4.92
CA LEU A 325 -28.12 9.76 -5.11
C LEU A 325 -29.51 9.78 -5.77
N GLN A 326 -29.72 8.89 -6.72
CA GLN A 326 -30.95 8.79 -7.50
C GLN A 326 -31.59 7.43 -7.27
N PHE A 327 -32.91 7.41 -7.08
CA PHE A 327 -33.67 6.18 -7.18
C PHE A 327 -33.82 5.85 -8.66
N SER A 328 -33.23 4.73 -9.07
CA SER A 328 -33.54 4.11 -10.35
C SER A 328 -34.97 3.60 -10.25
N VAL A 329 -35.95 4.37 -10.72
CA VAL A 329 -37.29 3.84 -10.96
C VAL A 329 -37.16 2.89 -12.16
N PRO A 330 -37.50 1.60 -12.00
CA PRO A 330 -37.42 0.63 -13.10
C PRO A 330 -38.33 0.97 -14.27
#